data_AF-A0A812XE86-F1
#
_entry.id   AF-A0A812XE86-F1
#
_cell.length_a   1.000
_cell.length_b   1.000
_cell.length_c   1.000
_cell.angle_alpha   90.00
_cell.angle_beta   90.00
_cell.angle_gamma   90.00
#
_symmetry.space_group_name_H-M   'P 1'
#
loop_
_entity.id
_entity.type
_entity.pdbx_description
1 polymer ?
#
loop_
_entity_poly.entity_id
_entity_poly.type
_entity_poly.pdbx_seq_one_letter_code
_entity_poly.pdbx_strand_id
1 'polypeptide(L)'
;MADIELESGSAQSKSTSAPQERHGSVVMVHVIEFSRIALAMAGCAVAYAYSTQGHVEDAARLLQLGLSVALSGTCALEGICFYETAARQKGYDRGFDFSNGRNPYATQSTLWFAASCLVGVVAFFVYPRNPSAQIVLATLQLLFFLMSALNHAYEAVSHGNWRWQNVSRPLLSVAMVAGA
;
A
#
# COMPACT_ATOMS: atom_id res chain seq x y z
N MET A 1 -30.55 -10.43 -52.34
CA MET A 1 -30.88 -9.36 -51.39
C MET A 1 -31.46 -10.06 -50.17
N ALA A 2 -30.65 -10.22 -49.13
CA ALA A 2 -31.06 -10.84 -47.87
C ALA A 2 -31.14 -9.70 -46.84
N ASP A 3 -32.34 -9.53 -46.28
CA ASP A 3 -32.63 -8.52 -45.28
C ASP A 3 -31.95 -8.89 -43.96
N ILE A 4 -31.12 -7.97 -43.45
CA ILE A 4 -30.49 -8.07 -42.13
C ILE A 4 -31.44 -7.38 -41.15
N GLU A 5 -32.21 -8.16 -40.40
CA GLU A 5 -32.98 -7.68 -39.26
C GLU A 5 -32.02 -7.25 -38.14
N LEU A 6 -31.98 -5.94 -37.89
CA LEU A 6 -31.33 -5.36 -36.71
C LEU A 6 -32.24 -5.56 -35.50
N GLU A 7 -32.00 -6.62 -34.73
CA GLU A 7 -32.56 -6.77 -33.39
C GLU A 7 -32.00 -5.67 -32.47
N SER A 8 -32.84 -4.67 -32.17
CA SER A 8 -32.58 -3.66 -31.16
C SER A 8 -32.81 -4.26 -29.76
N GLY A 9 -31.85 -5.06 -29.30
CA GLY A 9 -31.81 -5.54 -27.92
C GLY A 9 -31.64 -4.37 -26.95
N SER A 10 -32.74 -3.94 -26.32
CA SER A 10 -32.72 -2.97 -25.23
C SER A 10 -31.92 -3.55 -24.05
N ALA A 11 -30.73 -3.01 -23.80
CA ALA A 11 -29.93 -3.36 -22.65
C ALA A 11 -30.68 -2.99 -21.37
N GLN A 12 -31.28 -3.99 -20.72
CA GLN A 12 -31.80 -3.89 -19.37
C GLN A 12 -30.65 -3.49 -18.44
N SER A 13 -30.65 -2.23 -18.01
CA SER A 13 -29.80 -1.71 -16.94
C SER A 13 -30.13 -2.48 -15.66
N LYS A 14 -29.38 -3.55 -15.38
CA LYS A 14 -29.35 -4.17 -14.07
C LYS A 14 -28.72 -3.16 -13.13
N SER A 15 -29.57 -2.47 -12.36
CA SER A 15 -29.20 -1.76 -11.16
C SER A 15 -28.61 -2.77 -10.16
N THR A 16 -27.31 -3.02 -10.27
CA THR A 16 -26.55 -3.74 -9.27
C THR A 16 -26.26 -2.75 -8.15
N SER A 17 -27.06 -2.81 -7.09
CA SER A 17 -26.76 -2.10 -5.85
C SER A 17 -25.33 -2.48 -5.42
N ALA A 18 -24.45 -1.48 -5.31
CA ALA A 18 -23.06 -1.70 -4.92
C ALA A 18 -23.01 -2.53 -3.62
N PRO A 19 -22.18 -3.60 -3.55
CA PRO A 19 -22.10 -4.43 -2.36
C PRO A 19 -21.77 -3.55 -1.15
N GLN A 20 -22.64 -3.56 -0.15
CA GLN A 20 -22.48 -2.77 1.07
C GLN A 20 -21.26 -3.30 1.83
N GLU A 21 -20.23 -2.46 1.97
CA GLU A 21 -19.04 -2.83 2.74
C GLU A 21 -19.44 -3.15 4.19
N ARG A 22 -18.88 -4.23 4.75
CA ARG A 22 -19.12 -4.55 6.16
C ARG A 22 -18.43 -3.49 7.00
N HIS A 23 -19.18 -2.77 7.83
CA HIS A 23 -18.63 -1.74 8.72
C HIS A 23 -17.37 -2.20 9.49
N GLY A 24 -17.35 -3.46 9.93
CA GLY A 24 -16.18 -4.04 10.61
C GLY A 24 -14.89 -4.08 9.78
N SER A 25 -14.94 -4.31 8.46
CA SER A 25 -13.72 -4.33 7.63
C SER A 25 -13.12 -2.95 7.46
N VAL A 26 -13.96 -1.91 7.35
CA VAL A 26 -13.51 -0.51 7.27
C VAL A 26 -12.75 -0.11 8.53
N VAL A 27 -13.30 -0.43 9.71
CA VAL A 27 -12.64 -0.15 11.00
C VAL A 27 -11.29 -0.88 11.08
N MET A 28 -11.23 -2.15 10.67
CA MET A 28 -9.97 -2.91 10.69
C MET A 28 -8.91 -2.31 9.76
N VAL A 29 -9.28 -1.85 8.57
CA VAL A 29 -8.33 -1.20 7.64
C VAL A 29 -7.72 0.05 8.27
N HIS A 30 -8.52 0.87 8.96
CA HIS A 30 -8.01 2.06 9.66
C HIS A 30 -7.10 1.70 10.84
N VAL A 31 -7.42 0.64 11.60
CA VAL A 31 -6.53 0.14 12.66
C VAL A 31 -5.18 -0.29 12.08
N ILE A 32 -5.19 -0.99 10.94
CA ILE A 32 -3.95 -1.40 10.25
C ILE A 32 -3.18 -0.18 9.75
N GLU A 33 -3.86 0.83 9.21
CA GLU A 33 -3.24 2.08 8.76
C GLU A 33 -2.58 2.86 9.92
N PHE A 34 -3.26 2.98 11.06
CA PHE A 34 -2.67 3.58 12.25
C PHE A 34 -1.46 2.77 12.75
N SER A 35 -1.59 1.44 12.78
CA SER A 35 -0.52 0.54 13.18
C SER A 35 0.70 0.65 12.28
N ARG A 36 0.50 0.84 10.97
CA ARG A 36 1.58 1.09 9.99
C ARG A 36 2.39 2.32 10.35
N ILE A 37 1.72 3.44 10.66
CA ILE A 37 2.37 4.70 11.02
C ILE A 37 3.12 4.53 12.34
N ALA A 38 2.48 3.96 13.36
CA ALA A 38 3.08 3.73 14.67
C ALA A 38 4.32 2.84 14.59
N LEU A 39 4.24 1.73 13.86
CA LEU A 39 5.37 0.81 13.67
C LEU A 39 6.50 1.44 12.85
N ALA A 40 6.19 2.22 11.83
CA ALA A 40 7.21 2.91 11.03
C ALA A 40 7.97 3.95 11.89
N MET A 41 7.24 4.75 12.68
CA MET A 41 7.84 5.70 13.62
C MET A 41 8.71 4.99 14.67
N ALA A 42 8.22 3.87 15.22
CA ALA A 42 9.00 3.07 16.17
C ALA A 42 10.29 2.52 15.54
N GLY A 43 10.21 2.01 14.30
CA GLY A 43 11.37 1.53 13.54
C GLY A 43 12.42 2.62 13.32
N CYS A 44 12.00 3.81 12.86
CA CYS A 44 12.90 4.96 12.68
C CYS A 44 13.50 5.43 14.03
N ALA A 45 12.70 5.50 15.09
CA ALA A 45 13.17 5.93 16.41
C ALA A 45 14.21 4.97 17.00
N VAL A 46 14.00 3.66 16.88
CA VAL A 46 14.98 2.65 17.32
C VAL A 46 16.25 2.74 16.48
N ALA A 47 16.14 2.85 15.15
CA ALA A 47 17.30 2.99 14.28
C ALA A 47 18.11 4.26 14.61
N TYR A 48 17.44 5.38 14.84
CA TYR A 48 18.06 6.63 15.24
C TYR A 48 18.81 6.49 16.58
N ALA A 49 18.20 5.85 17.58
CA ALA A 49 18.83 5.62 18.88
C ALA A 49 20.10 4.76 18.79
N TYR A 50 20.14 3.75 17.91
CA TYR A 50 21.35 2.95 17.66
C TYR A 50 22.41 3.76 16.89
N SER A 51 21.98 4.60 15.95
CA SER A 51 22.88 5.46 15.17
C SER A 51 23.63 6.45 16.06
N THR A 52 22.95 7.09 17.01
CA THR A 52 23.58 8.06 17.94
C THR A 52 24.56 7.42 18.92
N GLN A 53 24.50 6.09 19.10
CA GLN A 53 25.45 5.30 19.89
C GLN A 53 26.65 4.79 19.06
N GLY A 54 26.71 5.10 17.77
CA GLY A 54 27.76 4.64 16.86
C GLY A 54 27.52 3.26 16.24
N HIS A 55 26.37 2.62 16.51
CA HIS A 55 26.01 1.31 15.95
C HIS A 55 25.36 1.44 14.56
N VAL A 56 26.11 1.99 13.59
CA VAL A 56 25.59 2.33 12.26
C VAL A 56 25.06 1.11 11.49
N GLU A 57 25.72 -0.05 11.59
CA GLU A 57 25.28 -1.28 10.94
C GLU A 57 23.92 -1.76 11.47
N ASP A 58 23.75 -1.76 12.79
CA ASP A 58 22.50 -2.16 13.43
C ASP A 58 21.39 -1.14 13.19
N ALA A 59 21.72 0.16 13.18
CA ALA A 59 20.78 1.22 12.82
C ALA A 59 20.20 1.01 11.41
N ALA A 60 21.05 0.76 10.41
CA ALA A 60 20.60 0.53 9.03
C ALA A 60 19.71 -0.72 8.91
N ARG A 61 20.05 -1.80 9.63
CA ARG A 61 19.26 -3.04 9.66
C ARG A 61 17.91 -2.86 10.32
N LEU A 62 17.88 -2.18 11.46
CA LEU A 62 16.65 -1.94 12.21
C LEU A 62 15.73 -0.97 11.47
N LEU A 63 16.30 0.05 10.79
CA LEU A 63 15.54 0.93 9.89
C LEU A 63 14.90 0.12 8.76
N GLN A 64 15.71 -0.65 8.03
CA GLN A 64 15.22 -1.47 6.91
C GLN A 64 14.13 -2.45 7.36
N LEU A 65 14.36 -3.21 8.43
CA LEU A 65 13.39 -4.15 8.96
C LEU A 65 12.11 -3.43 9.40
N GLY A 66 12.26 -2.32 10.13
CA GLY A 66 11.17 -1.47 10.58
C GLY A 66 10.30 -1.03 9.41
N LEU A 67 10.89 -0.48 8.34
CA LEU A 67 10.17 -0.07 7.15
C LEU A 67 9.52 -1.25 6.41
N SER A 68 10.22 -2.37 6.25
CA SER A 68 9.69 -3.53 5.53
C SER A 68 8.51 -4.18 6.27
N VAL A 69 8.58 -4.35 7.59
CA VAL A 69 7.48 -4.92 8.37
C VAL A 69 6.34 -3.90 8.54
N ALA A 70 6.66 -2.68 8.96
CA ALA A 70 5.65 -1.67 9.24
C ALA A 70 4.90 -1.29 7.97
N LEU A 71 5.60 -0.97 6.88
CA LEU A 71 4.96 -0.46 5.68
C LEU A 71 4.49 -1.59 4.78
N SER A 72 5.41 -2.46 4.36
CA SER A 72 5.08 -3.53 3.41
C SER A 72 4.32 -4.68 4.05
N GLY A 73 4.70 -5.11 5.25
CA GLY A 73 3.99 -6.16 5.98
C GLY A 73 2.54 -5.81 6.26
N THR A 74 2.26 -4.61 6.79
CA THR A 74 0.88 -4.18 7.05
C THR A 74 0.07 -3.94 5.77
N CYS A 75 0.67 -3.40 4.70
CA CYS A 75 0.01 -3.26 3.39
C CYS A 75 -0.34 -4.63 2.78
N ALA A 76 0.55 -5.62 2.91
CA ALA A 76 0.30 -6.98 2.46
C ALA A 76 -0.84 -7.62 3.25
N LEU A 77 -0.81 -7.52 4.59
CA LEU A 77 -1.84 -8.05 5.47
C LEU A 77 -3.21 -7.41 5.17
N GLU A 78 -3.26 -6.10 4.99
CA GLU A 78 -4.46 -5.37 4.57
C GLU A 78 -5.03 -5.92 3.25
N GLY A 79 -4.18 -6.09 2.23
CA GLY A 79 -4.58 -6.61 0.92
C GLY A 79 -4.96 -8.09 0.92
N ILE A 80 -4.41 -8.91 1.82
CA ILE A 80 -4.75 -10.33 1.93
C ILE A 80 -6.06 -10.53 2.70
N CYS A 81 -6.17 -9.91 3.89
CA CYS A 81 -7.29 -10.13 4.81
C CYS A 81 -8.52 -9.27 4.49
N PHE A 82 -8.33 -8.06 3.96
CA PHE A 82 -9.38 -7.08 3.74
C PHE A 82 -9.40 -6.58 2.28
N TYR A 83 -9.08 -7.48 1.34
CA TYR A 83 -8.83 -7.18 -0.07
C TYR A 83 -9.82 -6.19 -0.71
N GLU A 84 -11.13 -6.48 -0.65
CA GLU A 84 -12.14 -5.67 -1.34
C GLU A 84 -12.25 -4.27 -0.74
N THR A 85 -12.36 -4.16 0.59
CA THR A 85 -12.40 -2.88 1.31
C THR A 85 -11.11 -2.09 1.07
N ALA A 86 -9.95 -2.73 1.19
CA ALA A 86 -8.66 -2.11 0.93
C ALA A 86 -8.56 -1.59 -0.51
N ALA A 87 -9.02 -2.37 -1.49
CA ALA A 87 -8.97 -2.00 -2.90
C ALA A 87 -9.91 -0.83 -3.23
N ARG A 88 -11.12 -0.83 -2.67
CA ARG A 88 -12.09 0.28 -2.80
C ARG A 88 -11.57 1.56 -2.16
N GLN A 89 -11.03 1.49 -0.94
CA GLN A 89 -10.46 2.67 -0.30
C GLN A 89 -9.25 3.24 -1.07
N LYS A 90 -8.48 2.39 -1.75
CA LYS A 90 -7.35 2.78 -2.62
C LYS A 90 -7.78 3.25 -4.02
N GLY A 91 -9.07 3.15 -4.36
CA GLY A 91 -9.60 3.62 -5.65
C GLY A 91 -9.52 2.61 -6.80
N TYR A 92 -9.18 1.35 -6.51
CA TYR A 92 -9.13 0.29 -7.52
C TYR A 92 -10.53 -0.20 -7.98
N ASP A 93 -11.59 0.37 -7.42
CA ASP A 93 -12.99 0.11 -7.77
C ASP A 93 -13.47 0.87 -9.02
N ARG A 94 -12.71 1.87 -9.50
CA ARG A 94 -13.08 2.64 -10.70
C ARG A 94 -13.11 1.73 -11.93
N GLY A 95 -14.32 1.42 -12.40
CA GLY A 95 -14.54 0.57 -13.58
C GLY A 95 -14.26 -0.91 -13.36
N PHE A 96 -14.11 -1.36 -12.11
CA PHE A 96 -13.89 -2.77 -11.79
C PHE A 96 -15.01 -3.32 -10.90
N ASP A 97 -15.59 -4.44 -11.32
CA ASP A 97 -16.59 -5.17 -10.55
C ASP A 97 -15.95 -6.35 -9.81
N PHE A 98 -15.93 -6.27 -8.48
CA PHE A 98 -15.40 -7.33 -7.62
C PHE A 98 -16.26 -8.61 -7.62
N SER A 99 -17.49 -8.58 -8.14
CA SER A 99 -18.29 -9.80 -8.28
C SER A 99 -17.66 -10.79 -9.28
N ASN A 100 -16.85 -10.29 -10.22
CA ASN A 100 -16.17 -11.08 -11.24
C ASN A 100 -14.75 -11.50 -10.83
N GLY A 101 -14.39 -11.29 -9.56
CA GLY A 101 -13.12 -11.71 -8.98
C GLY A 101 -12.27 -10.54 -8.49
N ARG A 102 -10.95 -10.75 -8.49
CA ARG A 102 -9.97 -9.79 -7.95
C ARG A 102 -9.52 -8.81 -9.02
N ASN A 103 -9.47 -7.52 -8.67
CA ASN A 103 -8.82 -6.50 -9.48
C ASN A 103 -7.33 -6.82 -9.65
N PRO A 104 -6.83 -6.95 -10.90
CA PRO A 104 -5.45 -7.37 -11.14
C PRO A 104 -4.42 -6.39 -10.58
N TYR A 105 -4.68 -5.08 -10.63
CA TYR A 105 -3.80 -4.05 -10.07
C TYR A 105 -3.74 -4.11 -8.54
N ALA A 106 -4.89 -4.29 -7.88
CA ALA A 106 -4.95 -4.44 -6.43
C ALA A 106 -4.22 -5.71 -5.97
N THR A 107 -4.33 -6.80 -6.74
CA THR A 107 -3.61 -8.05 -6.49
C THR A 107 -2.11 -7.90 -6.70
N GLN A 108 -1.68 -7.29 -7.81
CA GLN A 108 -0.27 -7.01 -8.07
C GLN A 108 0.34 -6.16 -6.97
N SER A 109 -0.35 -5.11 -6.53
CA SER A 109 0.09 -4.25 -5.43
C SER A 109 0.23 -5.04 -4.12
N THR A 110 -0.77 -5.88 -3.78
CA THR A 110 -0.73 -6.74 -2.59
C THR A 110 0.46 -7.70 -2.62
N LEU A 111 0.72 -8.34 -3.78
CA LEU A 111 1.85 -9.25 -3.95
C LEU A 111 3.20 -8.53 -3.89
N TRP A 112 3.29 -7.31 -4.44
CA TRP A 112 4.50 -6.48 -4.32
C TRP A 112 4.83 -6.19 -2.85
N PHE A 113 3.84 -5.79 -2.04
CA PHE A 113 4.04 -5.55 -0.62
C PHE A 113 4.44 -6.83 0.13
N ALA A 114 3.81 -7.96 -0.18
CA ALA A 114 4.17 -9.24 0.43
C ALA A 114 5.61 -9.67 0.11
N ALA A 115 5.99 -9.57 -1.17
CA ALA A 115 7.34 -9.88 -1.63
C ALA A 115 8.37 -8.93 -1.02
N SER A 116 8.09 -7.63 -0.97
CA SER A 116 8.98 -6.64 -0.39
C SER A 116 9.17 -6.85 1.13
N CYS A 117 8.12 -7.17 1.86
CA CYS A 117 8.21 -7.55 3.27
C CYS A 117 9.10 -8.79 3.46
N LEU A 118 8.85 -9.85 2.68
CA LEU A 118 9.61 -11.10 2.75
C LEU A 118 11.10 -10.88 2.45
N VAL A 119 11.43 -10.19 1.36
CA VAL A 119 12.81 -9.85 1.00
C VAL A 119 13.46 -9.04 2.12
N GLY A 120 12.73 -8.09 2.71
CA GLY A 120 13.23 -7.30 3.81
C GLY A 120 13.53 -8.11 5.07
N VAL A 121 12.65 -9.03 5.46
CA VAL A 121 12.87 -9.94 6.61
C VAL A 121 14.04 -10.88 6.33
N VAL A 122 14.13 -11.44 5.12
CA VAL A 122 15.25 -12.30 4.72
C VAL A 122 16.58 -11.52 4.77
N ALA A 123 16.61 -10.30 4.23
CA ALA A 123 17.80 -9.47 4.22
C ALA A 123 18.29 -9.11 5.63
N PHE A 124 17.38 -8.93 6.60
CA PHE A 124 17.74 -8.68 7.99
C PHE A 124 18.58 -9.82 8.62
N PHE A 125 18.28 -11.07 8.26
CA PHE A 125 18.99 -12.26 8.76
C PHE A 125 20.19 -12.65 7.90
N VAL A 126 20.09 -12.53 6.57
CA VAL A 126 21.13 -12.97 5.63
C VAL A 126 22.27 -11.96 5.48
N TYR A 127 21.98 -10.66 5.63
CA TYR A 127 22.95 -9.58 5.47
C TYR A 127 23.17 -8.76 6.75
N PRO A 128 23.57 -9.39 7.88
CA PRO A 128 23.60 -8.73 9.18
C PRO A 128 24.76 -7.74 9.37
N ARG A 129 25.72 -7.69 8.45
CA ARG A 129 26.88 -6.78 8.49
C ARG A 129 27.07 -6.00 7.19
N ASN A 130 26.03 -5.93 6.36
CA ASN A 130 26.09 -5.23 5.07
C ASN A 130 25.12 -4.05 5.08
N PRO A 131 25.52 -2.89 5.62
CA PRO A 131 24.65 -1.72 5.69
C PRO A 131 24.23 -1.24 4.29
N SER A 132 25.07 -1.41 3.26
CA SER A 132 24.72 -1.01 1.89
C SER A 132 23.50 -1.78 1.36
N ALA A 133 23.42 -3.09 1.59
CA ALA A 133 22.24 -3.88 1.20
C ALA A 133 20.97 -3.39 1.91
N GLN A 134 21.07 -3.06 3.20
CA GLN A 134 19.94 -2.57 3.99
C GLN A 134 19.47 -1.19 3.51
N ILE A 135 20.41 -0.28 3.25
CA ILE A 135 20.13 1.08 2.77
C ILE A 135 19.50 1.04 1.38
N VAL A 136 19.96 0.17 0.48
CA VAL A 136 19.36 0.02 -0.86
C VAL A 136 17.91 -0.45 -0.75
N LEU A 137 17.63 -1.45 0.10
CA LEU A 137 16.27 -1.94 0.31
C LEU A 137 15.36 -0.88 0.95
N ALA A 138 15.85 -0.19 1.99
CA ALA A 138 15.13 0.90 2.64
C ALA A 138 14.84 2.04 1.65
N THR A 139 15.84 2.45 0.87
CA THR A 139 15.69 3.49 -0.17
C THR A 139 14.67 3.08 -1.23
N LEU A 140 14.74 1.84 -1.73
CA LEU A 140 13.78 1.32 -2.71
C LEU A 140 12.35 1.34 -2.15
N GLN A 141 12.18 0.95 -0.87
CA GLN A 141 10.92 0.98 -0.16
C GLN A 141 10.37 2.42 -0.09
N LEU A 142 11.18 3.36 0.41
CA LEU A 142 10.81 4.76 0.57
C LEU A 142 10.49 5.41 -0.78
N LEU A 143 11.27 5.13 -1.81
CA LEU A 143 11.03 5.63 -3.16
C LEU A 143 9.70 5.10 -3.72
N PHE A 144 9.39 3.83 -3.53
CA PHE A 144 8.09 3.29 -3.92
C PHE A 144 6.94 4.00 -3.20
N PHE A 145 7.04 4.21 -1.88
CA PHE A 145 6.01 4.91 -1.12
C PHE A 145 5.87 6.38 -1.54
N LEU A 146 6.98 7.06 -1.83
CA LEU A 146 6.98 8.41 -2.37
C LEU A 146 6.25 8.46 -3.73
N MET A 147 6.59 7.55 -4.66
CA MET A 147 5.94 7.48 -5.97
C MET A 147 4.45 7.12 -5.83
N SER A 148 4.09 6.24 -4.88
CA SER A 148 2.70 5.93 -4.56
C SER A 148 1.95 7.17 -4.05
N ALA A 149 2.56 7.92 -3.13
CA ALA A 149 2.01 9.18 -2.64
C ALA A 149 1.82 10.21 -3.76
N LEU A 150 2.80 10.37 -4.64
CA LEU A 150 2.69 11.27 -5.79
C LEU A 150 1.55 10.84 -6.72
N ASN A 151 1.37 9.54 -6.96
CA ASN A 151 0.24 9.02 -7.72
C ASN A 151 -1.11 9.35 -7.05
N HIS A 152 -1.20 9.24 -5.74
CA HIS A 152 -2.39 9.62 -4.98
C HIS A 152 -2.67 11.13 -5.01
N ALA A 153 -1.62 11.96 -4.92
CA ALA A 153 -1.73 13.41 -5.05
C ALA A 153 -2.18 13.81 -6.46
N TYR A 154 -1.61 13.19 -7.49
CA TYR A 154 -2.02 13.36 -8.88
C TYR A 154 -3.50 13.01 -9.06
N GLU A 155 -3.95 11.88 -8.51
CA GLU A 155 -5.34 11.45 -8.58
C GLU A 155 -6.30 12.43 -7.87
N ALA A 156 -5.89 13.01 -6.74
CA ALA A 156 -6.67 14.03 -6.04
C ALA A 156 -6.80 15.32 -6.87
N VAL A 157 -5.70 15.82 -7.42
CA VAL A 157 -5.64 17.11 -8.10
C VAL A 157 -6.21 17.02 -9.52
N SER A 158 -5.77 16.06 -10.32
CA SER A 158 -6.12 15.96 -11.74
C SER A 158 -7.49 15.34 -11.98
N HIS A 159 -7.95 14.45 -11.10
CA HIS A 159 -9.25 13.77 -11.24
C HIS A 159 -10.26 14.14 -10.15
N GLY A 160 -9.97 15.16 -9.33
CA GLY A 160 -10.86 15.63 -8.26
C GLY A 160 -11.18 14.57 -7.20
N ASN A 161 -10.33 13.54 -7.05
CA ASN A 161 -10.60 12.40 -6.17
C ASN A 161 -10.11 12.68 -4.75
N TRP A 162 -10.89 13.44 -3.98
CA TRP A 162 -10.53 13.86 -2.62
C TRP A 162 -10.84 12.81 -1.53
N ARG A 163 -10.83 11.51 -1.87
CA ARG A 163 -10.93 10.43 -0.87
C ARG A 163 -9.80 10.59 0.16
N TRP A 164 -10.08 10.28 1.43
CA TRP A 164 -9.12 10.45 2.54
C TRP A 164 -7.73 9.90 2.23
N GLN A 165 -7.65 8.69 1.67
CA GLN A 165 -6.36 8.08 1.32
C GLN A 165 -5.55 8.88 0.31
N ASN A 166 -6.19 9.59 -0.63
CA ASN A 166 -5.50 10.39 -1.63
C ASN A 166 -4.86 11.66 -1.03
N VAL A 167 -5.36 12.11 0.12
CA VAL A 167 -4.85 13.28 0.84
C VAL A 167 -3.87 12.86 1.94
N SER A 168 -4.19 11.81 2.70
CA SER A 168 -3.36 11.37 3.83
C SER A 168 -2.02 10.77 3.38
N ARG A 169 -2.00 9.98 2.30
CA ARG A 169 -0.79 9.29 1.82
C ARG A 169 0.33 10.26 1.39
N PRO A 170 0.08 11.34 0.62
CA PRO A 170 1.09 12.35 0.33
C PRO A 170 1.70 12.96 1.59
N LEU A 171 0.86 13.40 2.54
CA LEU A 171 1.31 14.03 3.78
C LEU A 171 2.16 13.08 4.63
N LEU A 172 1.68 11.84 4.81
CA LEU A 172 2.39 10.82 5.58
C LEU A 172 3.70 10.40 4.92
N SER A 173 3.75 10.32 3.59
CA SER A 173 4.97 9.95 2.88
C SER A 173 6.04 11.05 2.97
N VAL A 174 5.64 12.32 2.91
CA VAL A 174 6.57 13.44 3.15
C VAL A 174 7.11 13.40 4.57
N ALA A 175 6.24 13.20 5.58
CA ALA A 175 6.67 13.08 6.97
C ALA A 175 7.64 11.90 7.18
N MET A 176 7.38 10.77 6.54
CA MET A 176 8.23 9.58 6.61
C MET A 176 9.59 9.80 5.95
N VAL A 177 9.65 10.40 4.77
CA VAL A 177 10.91 10.71 4.08
C VAL A 177 11.71 11.76 4.85
N ALA A 178 11.05 12.75 5.47
CA ALA A 178 11.73 13.75 6.28
C ALA A 178 12.29 13.19 7.60
N GLY A 179 11.69 12.11 8.11
CA GLY A 179 12.08 11.48 9.37
C GLY A 179 13.01 10.27 9.25
N ALA A 180 13.22 9.75 8.03
CA ALA A 180 14.10 8.60 7.75
C ALA A 180 15.49 9.07 7.30
#